data_AF-A0A350PIH8-F1
#
_entry.id   AF-A0A350PIH8-F1
#
_cell.length_a   1.000
_cell.length_b   1.000
_cell.length_c   1.000
_cell.angle_alpha   90.00
_cell.angle_beta   90.00
_cell.angle_gamma   90.00
#
_symmetry.space_group_name_H-M   'P 1'
#
loop_
_entity.id
_entity.type
_entity.pdbx_description
1 polymer ?
#
loop_
_entity_poly.entity_id
_entity_poly.type
_entity_poly.pdbx_seq_one_letter_code
_entity_poly.pdbx_strand_id
1 'polypeptide(L)'
;MTTNKTLSVHYVGTFDDGTVFDDSKSRGDALQVQVGTGQLIPGFEQAVSEMEVGQTRKIRLRPEDAYGPTNPTLIQEVGKEAFDEGFNFQVGEYVSGQGENGEPVTAQIVNVEDTKVTLDFNHPMA
;
A
#
# COMPACT_ATOMS: atom_id res chain seq x y z
N MET A 1 14.80 -21.17 15.93
CA MET A 1 13.51 -21.26 16.67
C MET A 1 12.69 -20.03 16.28
N THR A 2 12.04 -20.05 15.12
CA THR A 2 11.11 -18.97 14.71
C THR A 2 9.93 -19.04 15.66
N THR A 3 9.82 -18.06 16.55
CA THR A 3 8.78 -18.06 17.56
C THR A 3 7.53 -17.50 16.87
N ASN A 4 6.57 -18.37 16.53
CA ASN A 4 5.23 -17.99 16.05
C ASN A 4 4.50 -17.21 17.15
N LYS A 5 4.88 -15.95 17.39
CA LYS A 5 4.21 -15.05 18.33
C LYS A 5 3.16 -14.28 17.56
N THR A 6 1.92 -14.40 18.00
CA THR A 6 0.84 -13.51 17.58
C THR A 6 0.82 -12.31 18.51
N LEU A 7 0.90 -11.11 17.95
CA LEU A 7 0.76 -9.85 18.66
C LEU A 7 -0.58 -9.22 18.29
N SER A 8 -1.18 -8.52 19.25
CA SER A 8 -2.35 -7.68 19.03
C SER A 8 -1.94 -6.23 19.31
N VAL A 9 -2.10 -5.36 18.32
CA VAL A 9 -1.60 -3.97 18.39
C VAL A 9 -2.66 -3.00 17.89
N HIS A 10 -2.86 -1.93 18.66
CA HIS A 10 -3.53 -0.74 18.16
C HIS A 10 -2.51 0.24 17.58
N TYR A 11 -2.82 0.82 16.43
CA TYR A 11 -1.95 1.77 15.74
C TYR A 11 -2.77 2.87 15.07
N VAL A 12 -2.08 3.98 14.79
CA VAL A 12 -2.56 5.05 13.93
C VAL A 12 -1.45 5.31 12.91
N GLY A 13 -1.76 5.12 11.64
CA GLY A 13 -0.89 5.39 10.50
C GLY A 13 -1.18 6.78 9.94
N THR A 14 -0.14 7.60 9.82
CA THR A 14 -0.24 8.96 9.25
C THR A 14 0.81 9.18 8.18
N PHE A 15 0.47 9.96 7.17
CA PHE A 15 1.45 10.59 6.29
C PHE A 15 2.20 11.72 7.03
N ASP A 16 3.24 12.26 6.37
CA ASP A 16 4.10 13.29 6.95
C ASP A 16 3.39 14.64 7.18
N ASP A 17 2.33 14.90 6.41
CA ASP A 17 1.44 16.06 6.58
C ASP A 17 0.46 15.88 7.75
N GLY A 18 0.45 14.72 8.40
CA GLY A 18 -0.46 14.37 9.50
C GLY A 18 -1.78 13.75 9.06
N THR A 19 -2.03 13.59 7.77
CA THR A 19 -3.23 12.92 7.24
C THR A 19 -3.23 11.47 7.71
N VAL A 20 -4.29 11.05 8.40
CA VAL A 20 -4.48 9.67 8.87
C VAL A 20 -4.90 8.81 7.68
N PHE A 21 -4.09 7.81 7.33
CA PHE A 21 -4.47 6.81 6.32
C PHE A 21 -5.14 5.60 6.95
N ASP A 22 -4.84 5.30 8.21
CA ASP A 22 -5.46 4.19 8.90
C ASP A 22 -5.43 4.32 10.43
N ASP A 23 -6.51 3.94 11.12
CA ASP A 23 -6.61 3.99 12.58
C ASP A 23 -7.39 2.80 13.12
N SER A 24 -6.69 1.88 13.77
CA SER A 24 -7.30 0.66 14.28
C SER A 24 -8.14 0.87 15.54
N LYS A 25 -7.89 1.95 16.29
CA LYS A 25 -8.76 2.33 17.42
C LYS A 25 -10.10 2.87 16.91
N SER A 26 -10.09 3.68 15.87
CA SER A 26 -11.31 4.19 15.24
C SER A 26 -12.15 3.07 14.60
N ARG A 27 -11.50 2.01 14.08
CA ARG A 27 -12.19 0.79 13.64
C ARG A 27 -12.75 -0.07 14.78
N GLY A 28 -12.26 0.11 16.01
CA GLY A 28 -12.61 -0.72 17.16
C GLY A 28 -12.04 -2.13 17.12
N ASP A 29 -11.09 -2.41 16.20
CA ASP A 29 -10.50 -3.74 16.03
C ASP A 29 -8.97 -3.64 16.00
N ALA A 30 -8.33 -4.40 16.88
CA ALA A 30 -6.87 -4.42 16.97
C ALA A 30 -6.29 -5.29 15.85
N LEU A 31 -5.15 -4.89 15.31
CA LEU A 31 -4.48 -5.70 14.32
C LEU A 31 -3.82 -6.89 14.99
N GLN A 32 -4.26 -8.09 14.62
CA GLN A 32 -3.57 -9.32 14.97
C GLN A 32 -2.58 -9.69 13.87
N VAL A 33 -1.32 -9.83 14.26
CA VAL A 33 -0.24 -10.19 13.35
C VAL A 33 0.57 -11.34 13.95
N GLN A 34 0.95 -12.29 13.10
CA GLN A 34 1.99 -13.25 13.43
C GLN A 34 3.36 -12.69 13.03
N VAL A 35 4.26 -12.51 13.99
CA VAL A 35 5.59 -11.94 13.73
C VAL A 35 6.46 -12.94 12.96
N GLY A 36 7.16 -12.44 11.95
CA GLY A 36 8.11 -13.18 11.13
C GLY A 36 7.48 -13.88 9.93
N THR A 37 6.24 -13.55 9.58
CA THR A 37 5.55 -14.10 8.39
C THR A 37 5.67 -13.19 7.17
N GLY A 38 6.19 -11.97 7.32
CA GLY A 38 6.26 -10.98 6.24
C GLY A 38 4.89 -10.43 5.84
N GLN A 39 3.87 -10.59 6.69
CA GLN A 39 2.52 -10.05 6.44
C GLN A 39 2.38 -8.56 6.74
N LEU A 40 3.35 -7.96 7.42
CA LEU A 40 3.41 -6.53 7.68
C LEU A 40 4.54 -5.87 6.91
N ILE A 41 4.43 -4.56 6.75
CA ILE A 41 5.55 -3.75 6.31
C ILE A 41 6.76 -3.94 7.25
N PRO A 42 7.99 -4.10 6.72
CA PRO A 42 9.13 -4.57 7.50
C PRO A 42 9.44 -3.75 8.74
N GLY A 43 9.42 -2.42 8.61
CA GLY A 43 9.73 -1.50 9.71
C GLY A 43 8.68 -1.51 10.82
N PHE A 44 7.41 -1.78 10.48
CA PHE A 44 6.37 -1.92 11.49
C PHE A 44 6.51 -3.24 12.25
N GLU A 45 6.74 -4.35 11.55
CA GLU A 45 6.98 -5.66 12.18
C GLU A 45 8.17 -5.60 13.14
N GLN A 46 9.30 -5.03 12.69
CA GLN A 46 10.48 -4.87 13.53
C GLN A 46 10.15 -4.05 14.78
N ALA A 47 9.49 -2.90 14.61
CA ALA A 47 9.17 -2.02 15.72
C ALA A 47 8.28 -2.69 16.77
N VAL A 48 7.22 -3.40 16.36
CA VAL A 48 6.31 -4.09 17.31
C VAL A 48 6.97 -5.30 17.96
N SER A 49 7.92 -5.95 17.28
CA SER A 49 8.65 -7.11 17.83
C SER A 49 9.58 -6.75 18.99
N GLU A 50 10.05 -5.50 19.02
CA GLU A 50 10.90 -4.93 20.08
C GLU A 50 10.10 -4.30 21.23
N MET A 51 8.79 -4.18 21.09
CA MET A 51 7.94 -3.52 22.09
C MET A 51 7.50 -4.45 23.22
N GLU A 52 7.30 -3.86 24.39
CA GLU A 52 6.70 -4.53 25.55
C GLU A 52 5.17 -4.33 25.58
N VAL A 53 4.46 -5.26 26.22
CA VAL A 53 3.00 -5.17 26.36
C VAL A 53 2.62 -3.90 27.12
N GLY A 54 1.71 -3.11 26.55
CA GLY A 54 1.26 -1.83 27.11
C GLY A 54 2.11 -0.62 26.70
N GLN A 55 3.25 -0.84 26.03
CA GLN A 55 4.07 0.25 25.50
C GLN A 55 3.37 0.96 24.34
N THR A 56 3.55 2.27 24.25
CA THR A 56 3.21 3.06 23.06
C THR A 56 4.50 3.67 22.50
N ARG A 57 4.72 3.55 21.19
CA ARG A 57 5.90 4.07 20.50
C ARG A 57 5.46 4.78 19.22
N LYS A 58 6.06 5.95 18.95
CA LYS A 58 5.96 6.59 17.63
C LYS A 58 7.18 6.18 16.81
N ILE A 59 6.94 5.65 15.62
CA ILE A 59 7.98 5.32 14.65
C ILE A 59 7.73 6.10 13.37
N ARG A 60 8.80 6.43 12.67
CA ARG A 60 8.75 6.99 11.31
C ARG A 60 9.48 6.02 10.41
N LEU A 61 8.77 5.49 9.42
CA LEU A 61 9.32 4.54 8.47
C LEU A 61 9.68 5.27 7.18
N ARG A 62 10.83 4.95 6.61
CA ARG A 62 11.16 5.37 5.25
C ARG A 62 10.46 4.44 4.26
N PRO A 63 10.30 4.82 2.98
CA PRO A 63 9.63 3.99 1.99
C PRO A 63 10.19 2.57 1.91
N GLU A 64 11.51 2.40 2.03
CA GLU A 64 12.18 1.08 1.97
C GLU A 64 11.78 0.16 3.12
N ASP A 65 11.40 0.73 4.26
CA ASP A 65 10.97 0.03 5.47
C ASP A 65 9.42 -0.09 5.54
N ALA A 66 8.71 0.43 4.53
CA ALA A 66 7.25 0.53 4.46
C ALA A 66 6.69 -0.17 3.20
N TYR A 67 6.16 0.60 2.23
CA TYR A 67 5.52 0.11 1.01
C TYR A 67 6.45 0.10 -0.22
N GLY A 68 7.75 0.37 -0.01
CA GLY A 68 8.73 0.60 -1.06
C GLY A 68 8.72 2.04 -1.56
N PRO A 69 9.79 2.50 -2.24
CA PRO A 69 9.76 3.77 -2.94
C PRO A 69 8.89 3.67 -4.19
N THR A 70 8.30 4.80 -4.61
CA THR A 70 7.73 4.92 -5.95
C THR A 70 8.76 4.48 -7.01
N ASN A 71 8.39 3.49 -7.82
CA ASN A 71 9.19 3.00 -8.92
C ASN A 71 8.72 3.64 -10.24
N PRO A 72 9.54 4.50 -10.87
CA PRO A 72 9.19 5.13 -12.14
C PRO A 72 8.95 4.14 -13.28
N THR A 73 9.52 2.94 -13.22
CA THR A 73 9.30 1.91 -14.25
C THR A 73 7.91 1.26 -14.16
N LEU A 74 7.20 1.48 -13.05
CA LEU A 74 5.82 1.05 -12.84
C LEU A 74 4.80 2.12 -13.24
N ILE A 75 5.26 3.24 -13.80
CA ILE A 75 4.41 4.25 -14.40
C ILE A 75 4.44 4.03 -15.92
N GLN A 76 3.31 3.64 -16.50
CA GLN A 76 3.24 3.22 -17.89
C GLN A 76 2.17 3.99 -18.66
N GLU A 77 2.47 4.33 -19.92
CA GLU A 77 1.50 4.89 -20.84
C GLU A 77 0.80 3.76 -21.59
N VAL A 78 -0.53 3.75 -21.55
CA VAL A 78 -1.37 2.76 -22.21
C VAL A 78 -2.30 3.49 -23.17
N GLY A 79 -2.40 2.99 -24.40
CA GLY A 79 -3.35 3.49 -25.38
C GLY A 79 -4.78 3.23 -24.93
N LYS A 80 -5.67 4.20 -25.10
CA LYS A 80 -7.08 4.07 -24.70
C LYS A 80 -7.80 2.95 -25.45
N GLU A 81 -7.28 2.52 -26.61
CA GLU A 81 -7.76 1.38 -27.38
C GLU A 81 -7.63 0.03 -26.65
N ALA A 82 -6.83 -0.05 -25.58
CA ALA A 82 -6.73 -1.23 -24.73
C ALA A 82 -7.93 -1.39 -23.78
N PHE A 83 -8.79 -0.37 -23.67
CA PHE A 83 -9.97 -0.34 -22.81
C PHE A 83 -11.26 -0.46 -23.64
N ASP A 84 -12.34 -0.87 -22.98
CA ASP A 84 -13.65 -0.94 -23.60
C ASP A 84 -14.10 0.42 -24.15
N GLU A 85 -14.83 0.40 -25.27
CA GLU A 85 -15.36 1.61 -25.89
C GLU A 85 -16.29 2.34 -24.92
N GLY A 86 -16.05 3.64 -24.72
CA GLY A 86 -16.80 4.46 -23.77
C GLY A 86 -16.31 4.38 -22.32
N PHE A 87 -15.16 3.75 -22.05
CA PHE A 87 -14.55 3.79 -20.73
C PHE A 87 -14.33 5.24 -20.25
N ASN A 88 -14.80 5.53 -19.03
CA ASN A 88 -14.70 6.86 -18.44
C ASN A 88 -13.38 6.99 -17.66
N PHE A 89 -12.37 7.58 -18.31
CA PHE A 89 -11.08 7.82 -17.68
C PHE A 89 -11.13 9.02 -16.74
N GLN A 90 -10.77 8.80 -15.48
CA GLN A 90 -10.72 9.84 -14.45
C GLN A 90 -9.41 9.74 -13.68
N VAL A 91 -8.68 10.85 -13.59
CA VAL A 91 -7.45 10.91 -12.80
C VAL A 91 -7.78 10.67 -11.33
N GLY A 92 -7.00 9.80 -10.69
CA GLY A 92 -7.19 9.35 -9.31
C GLY A 92 -7.94 8.03 -9.19
N GLU A 93 -8.72 7.62 -10.19
CA GLU A 93 -9.45 6.36 -10.19
C GLU A 93 -8.51 5.16 -10.42
N TYR A 94 -8.93 4.00 -9.92
CA TYR A 94 -8.21 2.75 -10.08
C TYR A 94 -8.82 1.89 -11.19
N VAL A 95 -7.96 1.27 -11.98
CA VAL A 95 -8.32 0.29 -13.01
C VAL A 95 -7.73 -1.06 -12.66
N SER A 96 -8.49 -2.11 -12.93
CA SER A 96 -8.01 -3.49 -12.79
C SER A 96 -7.76 -4.10 -14.17
N GLY A 97 -6.69 -4.86 -14.29
CA GLY A 97 -6.28 -5.54 -15.52
C GLY A 97 -5.59 -6.86 -15.23
N GLN A 98 -4.97 -7.44 -16.25
CA GLN A 98 -4.12 -8.63 -16.13
C GLN A 98 -2.67 -8.24 -16.47
N GLY A 99 -1.73 -8.66 -15.62
CA GLY A 99 -0.30 -8.55 -15.87
C GLY A 99 0.18 -9.57 -16.91
N GLU A 100 1.48 -9.54 -17.20
CA GLU A 100 2.08 -10.36 -18.26
C GLU A 100 1.89 -11.87 -18.04
N ASN A 101 1.79 -12.34 -16.80
CA ASN A 101 1.58 -13.76 -16.49
C ASN A 101 0.12 -14.08 -16.10
N GLY A 102 -0.82 -13.16 -16.39
CA GLY A 102 -2.24 -13.33 -16.12
C GLY A 102 -2.67 -13.05 -14.67
N GLU A 103 -1.75 -12.58 -13.82
CA GLU A 103 -2.08 -12.12 -12.48
C GLU A 103 -2.97 -10.86 -12.53
N PRO A 104 -3.96 -10.71 -11.63
CA PRO A 104 -4.72 -9.48 -11.53
C PRO A 104 -3.81 -8.34 -11.06
N VAL A 105 -3.77 -7.26 -11.82
CA VAL A 105 -3.05 -6.03 -11.47
C VAL A 105 -4.04 -4.89 -11.28
N THR A 106 -3.71 -3.96 -10.40
CA THR A 106 -4.47 -2.73 -10.21
C THR A 106 -3.52 -1.55 -10.40
N ALA A 107 -3.97 -0.51 -11.09
CA ALA A 107 -3.20 0.71 -11.32
C ALA A 107 -4.08 1.94 -11.12
N GLN A 108 -3.47 3.04 -10.69
CA GLN A 108 -4.14 4.34 -10.61
C GLN A 108 -3.97 5.11 -11.92
N ILE A 109 -5.03 5.73 -12.42
CA ILE A 109 -4.93 6.68 -13.53
C ILE A 109 -4.32 7.98 -12.99
N VAL A 110 -3.11 8.31 -13.41
CA VAL A 110 -2.41 9.54 -12.96
C VAL A 110 -2.44 10.65 -14.00
N ASN A 111 -2.69 10.32 -15.27
CA ASN A 111 -2.88 11.31 -16.33
C ASN A 111 -3.80 10.76 -17.44
N VAL A 112 -4.54 11.66 -18.09
CA VAL A 112 -5.43 11.33 -19.21
C VAL A 112 -5.16 12.32 -20.34
N GLU A 113 -4.76 11.80 -21.50
CA GLU A 113 -4.54 12.56 -22.73
C GLU A 113 -5.55 12.13 -23.79
N ASP A 114 -5.50 12.68 -25.00
CA ASP A 114 -6.49 12.40 -26.05
C ASP A 114 -6.53 10.91 -26.42
N THR A 115 -5.37 10.31 -26.69
CA THR A 115 -5.25 8.92 -27.19
C THR A 115 -4.70 7.94 -26.17
N LYS A 116 -4.10 8.42 -25.07
CA LYS A 116 -3.40 7.59 -24.08
C LYS A 116 -3.77 7.98 -22.66
N VAL A 117 -3.50 7.07 -21.74
CA VAL A 117 -3.58 7.29 -20.29
C VAL A 117 -2.30 6.84 -19.62
N THR A 118 -1.91 7.53 -18.56
CA THR A 118 -0.78 7.11 -17.72
C THR A 118 -1.31 6.38 -16.51
N LEU A 119 -0.84 5.15 -16.32
CA LEU A 119 -1.21 4.27 -15.23
C LEU A 119 -0.02 4.12 -14.28
N ASP A 120 -0.28 4.25 -12.98
CA ASP A 120 0.69 4.00 -11.93
C ASP A 120 0.37 2.67 -11.22
N PHE A 121 1.28 1.69 -11.38
CA PHE A 121 1.17 0.36 -10.78
C PHE A 121 1.90 0.25 -9.43
N ASN A 122 2.42 1.35 -8.88
CA ASN A 122 3.00 1.36 -7.54
C ASN A 122 1.96 1.04 -6.48
N HIS A 123 2.43 0.61 -5.31
CA HIS A 123 1.56 0.49 -4.15
C HIS A 123 0.96 1.88 -3.83
N PRO A 124 -0.36 2.00 -3.52
CA PRO A 124 -1.00 3.30 -3.23
C PRO A 124 -0.39 4.14 -2.08
N MET A 125 0.59 3.60 -1.36
CA MET A 125 1.26 4.22 -0.21
C MET A 125 2.80 4.18 -0.35
N ALA A 126 3.30 3.91 -1.56
CA ALA A 126 4.73 3.97 -1.90
C ALA A 126 5.21 5.39 -2.23
#